data_AF-A0A970LS59-F1
#
_entry.id   AF-A0A970LS59-F1
#
_cell.length_a   1.000
_cell.length_b   1.000
_cell.length_c   1.000
_cell.angle_alpha   90.00
_cell.angle_beta   90.00
_cell.angle_gamma   90.00
#
_symmetry.space_group_name_H-M   'P 1'
#
loop_
_entity.id
_entity.type
_entity.pdbx_description
1 polymer ?
#
loop_
_entity_poly.entity_id
_entity_poly.type
_entity_poly.pdbx_seq_one_letter_code
_entity_poly.pdbx_strand_id
1 'polypeptide(L)'
;MDYFEHLIDEIDSFTFSGWDFSYITETGRMQEVPVRWNYYSKIKPYLYNVDRLLDLGTGGGEKLSKFTPLPKETYATEGYKPNVEIAKKNLEPLGIQVIEVDGEEGPPYNSKLPFEDNYFDLIIDRHEAYCPREIYRILADDAHFITQQVGSTTECL
;
A
#
# COMPACT_ATOMS: atom_id res chain seq x y z
N MET A 1 10.91 15.06 -35.37
CA MET A 1 10.71 13.96 -34.40
C MET A 1 9.22 13.96 -34.09
N ASP A 2 8.58 12.80 -34.16
CA ASP A 2 7.17 12.69 -33.78
C ASP A 2 7.02 13.02 -32.28
N TYR A 3 5.88 13.60 -31.89
CA TYR A 3 5.64 13.98 -30.50
C TYR A 3 5.63 12.75 -29.58
N PHE A 4 5.14 11.61 -30.07
CA PHE A 4 5.20 10.34 -29.37
C PHE A 4 6.64 9.92 -29.06
N GLU A 5 7.52 9.90 -30.06
CA GLU A 5 8.95 9.54 -29.90
C GLU A 5 9.66 10.50 -28.94
N HIS A 6 9.34 11.80 -28.98
CA HIS A 6 9.88 12.75 -28.02
C HIS A 6 9.51 12.43 -26.56
N LEU A 7 8.29 11.97 -26.31
CA LEU A 7 7.85 11.57 -24.96
C LEU A 7 8.52 10.27 -24.48
N ILE A 8 8.82 9.35 -25.40
CA ILE A 8 9.61 8.14 -25.08
C ILE A 8 11.04 8.51 -24.72
N ASP A 9 11.70 9.34 -25.54
CA ASP A 9 13.06 9.82 -25.24
C ASP A 9 13.12 10.60 -23.92
N GLU A 10 12.07 11.39 -23.63
CA GLU A 10 11.95 12.12 -22.37
C GLU A 10 11.86 11.16 -21.17
N ILE A 11 10.96 10.16 -21.20
CA ILE A 11 10.79 9.25 -20.05
C ILE A 11 12.00 8.33 -19.84
N ASP A 12 12.67 7.89 -20.92
CA ASP A 12 13.89 7.10 -20.85
C ASP A 12 15.05 7.88 -20.21
N SER A 13 14.99 9.21 -20.21
CA SER A 13 15.95 10.07 -19.50
C SER A 13 15.69 10.17 -17.99
N PHE A 14 14.51 9.75 -17.50
CA PHE A 14 14.17 9.73 -16.09
C PHE A 14 14.40 8.33 -15.50
N THR A 15 15.05 8.29 -14.33
CA THR A 15 15.15 7.05 -13.55
C THR A 15 13.90 6.90 -12.68
N PHE A 16 12.99 6.01 -13.07
CA PHE A 16 11.86 5.64 -12.22
C PHE A 16 12.33 4.67 -11.13
N SER A 17 12.10 5.02 -9.86
CA SER A 17 12.49 4.20 -8.71
C SER A 17 11.31 4.08 -7.76
N GLY A 18 11.01 2.85 -7.35
CA GLY A 18 9.88 2.54 -6.48
C GLY A 18 8.54 2.94 -7.09
N TRP A 19 7.69 3.64 -6.33
CA TRP A 19 6.42 4.24 -6.78
C TRP A 19 6.50 5.78 -6.86
N ASP A 20 7.64 6.32 -7.32
CA ASP A 20 7.81 7.78 -7.46
C ASP A 20 7.07 8.34 -8.69
N PHE A 21 5.84 8.82 -8.46
CA PHE A 21 5.01 9.49 -9.47
C PHE A 21 5.21 11.02 -9.53
N SER A 22 6.26 11.56 -8.90
CA SER A 22 6.52 13.01 -8.87
C SER A 22 6.56 13.60 -10.28
N TYR A 23 7.27 12.96 -11.21
CA TYR A 23 7.39 13.45 -12.58
C TYR A 23 6.03 13.71 -13.25
N ILE A 24 5.10 12.74 -13.25
CA ILE A 24 3.80 12.90 -13.90
C ILE A 24 2.84 13.82 -13.11
N THR A 25 3.00 13.92 -11.80
CA THR A 25 2.18 14.79 -10.94
C THR A 25 2.62 16.25 -11.04
N GLU A 26 3.92 16.53 -10.95
CA GLU A 26 4.51 17.88 -11.01
C GLU A 26 4.42 18.50 -12.41
N THR A 27 4.49 17.67 -13.46
CA THR A 27 4.31 18.14 -14.85
C THR A 27 2.84 18.33 -15.23
N GLY A 28 1.90 18.01 -14.34
CA GLY A 28 0.45 18.11 -14.61
C GLY A 28 -0.04 17.08 -15.63
N ARG A 29 0.73 16.01 -15.85
CA ARG A 29 0.39 14.89 -16.77
C ARG A 29 -0.51 13.85 -16.11
N MET A 30 -0.79 13.98 -14.82
CA MET A 30 -1.73 13.14 -14.07
C MET A 30 -3.01 13.92 -13.74
N GLN A 31 -4.16 13.30 -14.00
CA GLN A 31 -5.46 13.83 -13.62
C GLN A 31 -6.20 12.78 -12.78
N GLU A 32 -6.57 13.14 -11.56
CA GLU A 32 -7.40 12.30 -10.69
C GLU A 32 -8.73 13.00 -10.43
N VAL A 33 -9.83 12.24 -10.49
CA VAL A 33 -11.14 12.70 -10.02
C VAL A 33 -11.25 12.38 -8.53
N PRO A 34 -11.49 13.37 -7.66
CA PRO A 34 -11.59 13.11 -6.23
C PRO A 34 -12.81 12.23 -5.93
N VAL A 35 -12.56 11.09 -5.29
CA VAL A 35 -13.62 10.28 -4.67
C VAL A 35 -14.24 11.05 -3.52
N ARG A 36 -15.57 10.93 -3.32
CA ARG A 36 -16.32 11.67 -2.28
C ARG A 36 -15.93 11.32 -0.84
N TRP A 37 -15.05 10.33 -0.66
CA TRP A 37 -14.61 9.83 0.63
C TRP A 37 -13.09 9.62 0.60
N ASN A 38 -12.45 9.79 1.76
CA ASN A 38 -11.02 9.58 1.90
C ASN A 38 -10.78 8.29 2.70
N TYR A 39 -10.06 7.34 2.09
CA TYR A 39 -9.75 6.03 2.68
C TYR A 39 -9.07 6.14 4.06
N TYR A 40 -8.04 6.96 4.15
CA TYR A 40 -7.29 7.16 5.40
C TYR A 40 -8.14 7.80 6.51
N SER A 41 -9.10 8.66 6.15
CA SER A 41 -10.07 9.22 7.09
C SER A 41 -11.04 8.16 7.64
N LYS A 42 -11.28 7.07 6.89
CA LYS A 42 -12.08 5.92 7.36
C LYS A 42 -11.29 4.99 8.28
N ILE A 43 -9.98 4.86 8.07
CA ILE A 43 -9.11 4.03 8.91
C ILE A 43 -8.83 4.69 10.27
N LYS A 44 -8.64 6.02 10.27
CA LYS A 44 -8.16 6.76 11.45
C LYS A 44 -8.91 6.45 12.77
N PRO A 45 -10.24 6.32 12.82
CA PRO A 45 -10.95 5.96 14.05
C PRO A 45 -10.58 4.59 14.62
N TYR A 46 -10.19 3.64 13.77
CA TYR A 46 -9.82 2.29 14.20
C TYR A 46 -8.42 2.25 14.80
N LEU A 47 -7.49 3.07 14.30
CA LEU A 47 -6.10 3.15 14.81
C LEU A 47 -6.00 3.48 16.30
N TYR A 48 -7.00 4.18 16.85
CA TYR A 48 -7.00 4.55 18.27
C TYR A 48 -7.38 3.41 19.22
N ASN A 49 -7.94 2.31 18.71
CA ASN A 49 -8.56 1.26 19.52
C ASN A 49 -7.93 -0.12 19.30
N VAL A 50 -6.77 -0.17 18.64
CA VAL A 50 -6.10 -1.42 18.27
C VAL A 50 -4.64 -1.39 18.69
N ASP A 51 -4.09 -2.54 19.02
CA ASP A 51 -2.69 -2.68 19.43
C ASP A 51 -1.80 -3.15 18.26
N ARG A 52 -2.37 -3.96 17.35
CA ARG A 52 -1.67 -4.63 16.24
C ARG A 52 -2.26 -4.26 14.88
N LEU A 53 -1.45 -3.63 14.04
CA LEU A 53 -1.80 -3.18 12.68
C LEU A 53 -0.92 -3.86 11.62
N LEU A 54 -1.54 -4.27 10.52
CA LEU A 54 -0.86 -4.63 9.28
C LEU A 54 -1.30 -3.73 8.11
N ASP A 55 -0.35 -3.12 7.40
CA ASP A 55 -0.55 -2.45 6.10
C ASP A 55 -0.04 -3.35 4.97
N LEU A 56 -0.94 -3.79 4.09
CA LEU A 56 -0.59 -4.64 2.95
C LEU A 56 -0.12 -3.80 1.77
N GLY A 57 1.01 -4.17 1.18
CA GLY A 57 1.50 -3.52 -0.05
C GLY A 57 1.81 -2.04 0.17
N THR A 58 2.66 -1.73 1.14
CA THR A 58 2.89 -0.35 1.62
C THR A 58 3.54 0.55 0.57
N GLY A 59 4.08 -0.01 -0.51
CA GLY A 59 4.85 0.71 -1.52
C GLY A 59 6.12 1.26 -0.90
N GLY A 60 6.41 2.54 -1.10
CA GLY A 60 7.51 3.21 -0.41
C GLY A 60 7.19 3.62 1.03
N GLY A 61 6.01 3.30 1.56
CA GLY A 61 5.58 3.70 2.91
C GLY A 61 5.23 5.18 3.06
N GLU A 62 5.06 5.93 1.97
CA GLU A 62 4.85 7.39 1.99
C GLU A 62 3.51 7.82 2.59
N LYS A 63 2.57 6.87 2.66
CA LYS A 63 1.23 7.07 3.21
C LYS A 63 1.17 6.60 4.66
N LEU A 64 1.65 5.39 4.95
CA LEU A 64 1.66 4.84 6.30
C LEU A 64 2.49 5.73 7.26
N SER A 65 3.64 6.24 6.80
CA SER A 65 4.51 7.15 7.58
C SER A 65 3.85 8.45 8.03
N LYS A 66 2.71 8.84 7.45
CA LYS A 66 1.98 10.07 7.79
C LYS A 66 0.93 9.85 8.87
N PHE A 67 0.67 8.61 9.28
CA PHE A 67 -0.27 8.31 10.34
C PHE A 67 0.33 8.60 11.72
N THR A 68 -0.47 9.25 12.55
CA THR A 68 -0.16 9.46 13.96
C THR A 68 -1.44 9.59 14.78
N PRO A 69 -1.56 8.92 15.94
CA PRO A 69 -0.64 7.87 16.42
C PRO A 69 -0.76 6.59 15.59
N LEU A 70 0.29 5.77 15.62
CA LEU A 70 0.26 4.40 15.12
C LEU A 70 0.13 3.42 16.31
N PRO A 71 -0.55 2.26 16.11
CA PRO A 71 -0.54 1.18 17.08
C PRO A 71 0.88 0.73 17.43
N LYS A 72 1.06 0.25 18.65
CA LYS A 72 2.38 -0.13 19.18
C LYS A 72 3.07 -1.19 18.32
N GLU A 73 2.30 -2.14 17.82
CA GLU A 73 2.77 -3.22 16.95
C GLU A 73 2.26 -2.97 15.54
N THR A 74 2.99 -2.17 14.76
CA THR A 74 2.64 -1.87 13.36
C THR A 74 3.59 -2.58 12.41
N TYR A 75 3.02 -3.27 11.44
CA TYR A 75 3.71 -4.01 10.39
C TYR A 75 3.27 -3.51 9.03
N ALA A 76 4.16 -3.61 8.05
CA ALA A 76 3.89 -3.30 6.66
C ALA A 76 4.50 -4.38 5.77
N THR A 77 3.78 -4.87 4.76
CA THR A 77 4.34 -5.79 3.77
C THR A 77 4.70 -5.06 2.48
N GLU A 78 5.74 -5.53 1.79
CA GLU A 78 6.11 -5.03 0.46
C GLU A 78 6.69 -6.15 -0.39
N GLY A 79 6.16 -6.30 -1.62
CA GLY A 79 6.57 -7.36 -2.55
C GLY A 79 7.43 -6.91 -3.73
N TYR A 80 7.43 -5.62 -4.07
CA TYR A 80 8.23 -5.09 -5.16
C TYR A 80 9.61 -4.69 -4.64
N LYS A 81 10.64 -5.47 -5.02
CA LYS A 81 12.02 -5.31 -4.53
C LYS A 81 12.55 -3.86 -4.52
N PRO A 82 12.33 -3.04 -5.57
CA PRO A 82 12.77 -1.64 -5.54
C PRO A 82 12.14 -0.78 -4.44
N ASN A 83 10.95 -1.14 -3.95
CA ASN A 83 10.30 -0.44 -2.84
C ASN A 83 10.75 -0.89 -1.47
N VAL A 84 11.18 -2.15 -1.30
CA VAL A 84 11.45 -2.73 0.03
C VAL A 84 12.41 -1.86 0.85
N GLU A 85 13.53 -1.46 0.25
CA GLU A 85 14.53 -0.63 0.93
C GLU A 85 14.05 0.82 1.15
N ILE A 86 13.17 1.33 0.28
CA ILE A 86 12.54 2.65 0.44
C ILE A 86 11.55 2.60 1.62
N ALA A 87 10.71 1.56 1.68
CA ALA A 87 9.76 1.32 2.75
C ALA A 87 10.48 1.21 4.10
N LYS A 88 11.52 0.37 4.20
CA LYS A 88 12.33 0.23 5.43
C LYS A 88 12.87 1.57 5.90
N LYS A 89 13.51 2.32 4.98
CA LYS A 89 14.08 3.65 5.28
C LYS A 89 13.04 4.64 5.80
N ASN A 90 11.81 4.59 5.28
CA ASN A 90 10.74 5.52 5.64
C ASN A 90 9.96 5.10 6.90
N LEU A 91 9.85 3.80 7.17
CA LEU A 91 8.93 3.25 8.17
C LEU A 91 9.62 2.73 9.44
N GLU A 92 10.79 2.09 9.32
CA GLU A 92 11.49 1.54 10.50
C GLU A 92 11.88 2.59 11.54
N PRO A 93 12.32 3.83 11.18
CA PRO A 93 12.56 4.89 12.15
C PRO A 93 11.32 5.31 12.95
N LEU A 94 10.12 4.99 12.46
CA LEU A 94 8.83 5.24 13.12
C LEU A 94 8.38 4.06 14.01
N GLY A 95 9.19 3.00 14.10
CA GLY A 95 8.86 1.78 14.85
C GLY A 95 8.00 0.78 14.09
N ILE A 96 7.82 0.96 12.78
CA ILE A 96 7.04 0.07 11.92
C ILE A 96 7.95 -1.02 11.36
N GLN A 97 7.52 -2.28 11.45
CA GLN A 97 8.29 -3.41 10.93
C GLN A 97 7.92 -3.69 9.47
N VAL A 98 8.89 -3.56 8.57
CA VAL A 98 8.69 -3.86 7.15
C VAL A 98 9.05 -5.30 6.85
N ILE A 99 8.08 -6.05 6.33
CA ILE A 99 8.22 -7.46 5.98
C ILE A 99 8.25 -7.56 4.45
N GLU A 100 9.41 -7.91 3.91
CA GLU A 100 9.51 -8.29 2.51
C GLU A 100 8.74 -9.60 2.30
N VAL A 101 7.79 -9.57 1.37
CA VAL A 101 7.02 -10.74 0.95
C VAL A 101 7.35 -11.05 -0.51
N ASP A 102 7.16 -12.30 -0.93
CA ASP A 102 7.34 -12.62 -2.34
C ASP A 102 6.24 -11.94 -3.15
N GLY A 103 6.63 -11.09 -4.11
CA GLY A 103 5.71 -10.59 -5.13
C GLY A 103 5.23 -11.75 -5.99
N GLU A 104 4.05 -12.30 -5.71
CA GLU A 104 3.52 -13.44 -6.45
C GLU A 104 3.24 -13.04 -7.92
N GLU A 105 3.76 -13.79 -8.89
CA GLU A 105 3.57 -13.51 -10.33
C GLU A 105 2.13 -13.79 -10.80
N GLY A 106 1.31 -14.44 -9.97
CA GLY A 106 -0.07 -14.78 -10.29
C GLY A 106 -0.89 -15.14 -9.04
N PRO A 107 -2.22 -15.24 -9.19
CA PRO A 107 -3.11 -15.53 -8.06
C PRO A 107 -2.97 -16.98 -7.56
N PRO A 108 -3.29 -17.25 -6.27
CA PRO A 108 -3.80 -16.29 -5.29
C PRO A 108 -2.69 -15.45 -4.64
N TYR A 109 -2.70 -14.13 -4.87
CA TYR A 109 -1.73 -13.20 -4.29
C TYR A 109 -1.82 -13.15 -2.76
N ASN A 110 -0.67 -12.97 -2.10
CA ASN A 110 -0.57 -12.91 -0.65
C ASN A 110 -1.26 -14.12 0.01
N SER A 111 -1.02 -15.32 -0.52
CA SER A 111 -1.65 -16.55 -0.03
C SER A 111 -0.98 -17.16 1.20
N LYS A 112 0.23 -16.69 1.53
CA LYS A 112 1.02 -17.18 2.66
C LYS A 112 1.90 -16.08 3.24
N LEU A 113 1.29 -15.21 4.03
CA LEU A 113 1.97 -14.17 4.78
C LEU A 113 2.69 -14.78 6.01
N PRO A 114 3.88 -14.28 6.39
CA PRO A 114 4.70 -14.84 7.46
C PRO A 114 4.23 -14.37 8.85
N PHE A 115 2.92 -14.47 9.12
CA PHE A 115 2.31 -14.09 10.39
C PHE A 115 1.55 -15.25 11.02
N GLU A 116 1.45 -15.22 12.34
CA GLU A 116 0.67 -16.19 13.12
C GLU A 116 -0.84 -16.03 12.88
N ASP A 117 -1.58 -17.10 13.16
CA ASP A 117 -3.04 -17.08 13.13
C ASP A 117 -3.59 -16.11 14.20
N ASN A 118 -4.70 -15.43 13.92
CA ASN A 118 -5.43 -14.56 14.86
C ASN A 118 -4.57 -13.47 15.52
N TYR A 119 -3.69 -12.82 14.76
CA TYR A 119 -2.68 -11.90 15.30
C TYR A 119 -3.00 -10.42 15.11
N PHE A 120 -3.71 -9.99 14.07
CA PHE A 120 -3.94 -8.56 13.82
C PHE A 120 -5.33 -8.10 14.24
N ASP A 121 -5.39 -6.95 14.94
CA ASP A 121 -6.65 -6.31 15.33
C ASP A 121 -7.21 -5.44 14.18
N LEU A 122 -6.31 -4.96 13.31
CA LEU A 122 -6.64 -4.20 12.11
C LEU A 122 -5.70 -4.56 10.97
N ILE A 123 -6.27 -4.87 9.81
CA ILE A 123 -5.54 -4.98 8.55
C ILE A 123 -6.08 -3.93 7.60
N ILE A 124 -5.17 -3.17 7.00
CA ILE A 124 -5.49 -2.17 5.98
C ILE A 124 -4.82 -2.54 4.66
N ASP A 125 -5.51 -2.23 3.57
CA ASP A 125 -5.06 -2.56 2.22
C ASP A 125 -5.57 -1.50 1.24
N ARG A 126 -4.65 -0.84 0.54
CA ARG A 126 -5.01 0.12 -0.52
C ARG A 126 -4.41 -0.30 -1.84
N HIS A 127 -5.26 -0.87 -2.69
CA HIS A 127 -4.93 -1.31 -4.04
C HIS A 127 -3.92 -2.48 -4.10
N GLU A 128 -3.66 -3.16 -2.98
CA GLU A 128 -2.86 -4.38 -2.97
C GLU A 128 -3.78 -5.58 -3.23
N ALA A 129 -3.28 -6.59 -3.92
CA ALA A 129 -4.01 -7.84 -4.09
C ALA A 129 -3.96 -8.66 -2.79
N TYR A 130 -5.05 -9.35 -2.44
CA TYR A 130 -5.06 -10.15 -1.21
C TYR A 130 -5.81 -11.47 -1.38
N CYS A 131 -5.44 -12.46 -0.57
CA CYS A 131 -6.15 -13.73 -0.45
C CYS A 131 -7.14 -13.66 0.72
N PRO A 132 -8.47 -13.71 0.50
CA PRO A 132 -9.45 -13.61 1.58
C PRO A 132 -9.27 -14.66 2.69
N ARG A 133 -8.83 -15.88 2.33
CA ARG A 133 -8.55 -16.94 3.29
C ARG A 133 -7.37 -16.58 4.19
N GLU A 134 -6.35 -15.96 3.62
CA GLU A 134 -5.15 -15.57 4.37
C GLU A 134 -5.46 -14.40 5.30
N ILE A 135 -6.19 -13.39 4.82
CA ILE A 135 -6.67 -12.28 5.66
C ILE A 135 -7.49 -12.81 6.83
N TYR A 136 -8.41 -13.74 6.58
CA TYR A 136 -9.19 -14.37 7.65
C TYR A 136 -8.31 -15.13 8.65
N ARG A 137 -7.26 -15.81 8.19
CA ARG A 137 -6.35 -16.58 9.06
C ARG A 137 -5.64 -15.68 10.06
N ILE A 138 -5.15 -14.53 9.62
CA ILE A 138 -4.28 -13.65 10.43
C ILE A 138 -5.04 -12.56 11.21
N LEU A 139 -6.32 -12.34 10.92
CA LEU A 139 -7.19 -11.46 11.71
C LEU A 139 -7.55 -12.10 13.05
N ALA A 140 -7.43 -11.35 14.14
CA ALA A 140 -7.95 -11.74 15.44
C ALA A 140 -9.49 -11.74 15.47
N ASP A 141 -10.06 -12.32 16.53
CA ASP A 141 -11.50 -12.23 16.80
C ASP A 141 -11.94 -10.75 16.96
N ASP A 142 -13.11 -10.41 16.43
CA ASP A 142 -13.68 -9.04 16.42
C ASP A 142 -12.77 -7.96 15.77
N ALA A 143 -11.76 -8.37 15.00
CA ALA A 143 -10.87 -7.49 14.25
C ALA A 143 -11.51 -6.93 12.96
N HIS A 144 -10.86 -5.92 12.39
CA HIS A 144 -11.33 -5.27 11.17
C HIS A 144 -10.36 -5.44 10.00
N PHE A 145 -10.91 -5.70 8.82
CA PHE A 145 -10.21 -5.54 7.55
C PHE A 145 -10.85 -4.39 6.78
N ILE A 146 -10.05 -3.39 6.44
CA ILE A 146 -10.49 -2.21 5.69
C ILE A 146 -9.68 -2.15 4.41
N THR A 147 -10.36 -2.17 3.25
CA THR A 147 -9.68 -2.14 1.96
C THR A 147 -10.30 -1.09 1.02
N GLN A 148 -9.45 -0.48 0.20
CA GLN A 148 -9.86 0.28 -0.97
C GLN A 148 -9.29 -0.42 -2.20
N GLN A 149 -10.17 -0.93 -3.06
CA GLN A 149 -9.81 -1.66 -4.26
C GLN A 149 -10.23 -0.91 -5.52
N VAL A 150 -9.52 -1.16 -6.62
CA VAL A 150 -9.88 -0.64 -7.94
C VAL A 150 -10.93 -1.56 -8.55
N GLY A 151 -12.13 -1.02 -8.79
CA GLY A 151 -13.21 -1.76 -9.45
C GLY A 151 -12.97 -1.93 -10.95
N SER A 152 -13.68 -2.87 -11.58
CA SER A 152 -13.57 -3.17 -13.02
C SER A 152 -14.30 -2.18 -13.93
N THR A 153 -15.01 -1.19 -13.39
CA THR A 153 -15.75 -0.19 -14.16
C THR A 153 -15.09 1.17 -14.10
N THR A 154 -14.40 1.54 -15.18
CA THR A 154 -13.96 2.90 -15.49
C THR A 154 -15.15 3.77 -15.90
N GLU A 155 -16.04 4.09 -14.97
CA GLU A 155 -16.98 5.19 -15.19
C GLU A 155 -16.45 6.44 -14.49
N CYS A 156 -15.79 7.29 -15.27
CA CYS A 156 -15.66 8.71 -14.93
C CYS A 156 -17.08 9.31 -14.99
N LEU A 157 -17.72 9.49 -13.84
CA LEU A 157 -18.91 10.34 -13.71
C LEU A 157 -18.56 11.82 -13.93
#